data_AF-Q2JG74-F1
#
_entry.id   AF-Q2JG74-F1
#
_cell.length_a   1.000
_cell.length_b   1.000
_cell.length_c   1.000
_cell.angle_alpha   90.00
_cell.angle_beta   90.00
_cell.angle_gamma   90.00
#
_symmetry.space_group_name_H-M   'P 1'
#
loop_
_entity.id
_entity.type
_entity.pdbx_description
1 polymer ?
#
loop_
_entity_poly.entity_id
_entity_poly.type
_entity_poly.pdbx_seq_one_letter_code
_entity_poly.pdbx_strand_id
1 'polypeptide(L)'
;MVPAGTGSGMEDAPRGLRESLKRVAVTLKEAGIPFALGGSYACWARGGPEPVHDVDFMLREDDVPRAVEVLANAGLRPVDSPEDWLTKVFDGEVLVDLIHHPVGRAVTQQTLERSSEMSVDSVRMPVLDATDWFEMTLLALEERYCDLARVIPMIRAMREQVDWDQVRRATATSPFAEAALLVATRLNLIPAAGRAVSAEGAPSTEGAPSAGGTPTGSRPHGPLVPAGGAVPAGGAVPAGGAVPAGGAVPAGGAVPAGAAEQAGTAKRIADTAGYGALNLTEADEYLAGDLHERLAEDPRVAELGLEVVVDGQQILVEGEVATDARRRAVADVLAEALPGRLVSNEVTIADRGMPTEAPPNVETIS
;
A
#
# COMPACT_ATOMS: atom_id res chain seq x y z
N MET A 1 8.79 -31.26 -37.71
CA MET A 1 7.88 -31.75 -36.66
C MET A 1 8.64 -31.71 -35.35
N VAL A 2 8.51 -30.59 -34.63
CA VAL A 2 9.06 -30.35 -33.29
C VAL A 2 7.90 -29.70 -32.53
N PRO A 3 7.49 -30.20 -31.35
CA PRO A 3 6.25 -29.75 -30.72
C PRO A 3 6.44 -28.39 -30.07
N ALA A 4 5.35 -27.62 -30.13
CA ALA A 4 5.18 -26.31 -29.56
C ALA A 4 4.94 -26.36 -28.04
N GLY A 5 5.43 -25.33 -27.35
CA GLY A 5 4.69 -24.58 -26.33
C GLY A 5 4.28 -25.31 -25.06
N THR A 6 4.95 -24.98 -23.96
CA THR A 6 4.29 -24.89 -22.65
C THR A 6 4.52 -23.49 -22.12
N GLY A 7 3.55 -22.60 -22.36
CA GLY A 7 3.38 -21.39 -21.58
C GLY A 7 2.74 -21.75 -20.25
N SER A 8 3.33 -21.28 -19.15
CA SER A 8 2.77 -21.34 -17.79
C SER A 8 3.76 -20.62 -16.86
N GLY A 9 3.53 -19.35 -16.57
CA GLY A 9 4.35 -18.65 -15.58
C GLY A 9 4.03 -17.17 -15.34
N MET A 10 3.11 -16.56 -16.08
CA MET A 10 2.88 -15.10 -15.99
C MET A 10 1.41 -14.73 -15.67
N GLU A 11 0.67 -15.60 -14.97
CA GLU A 11 -0.74 -15.34 -14.62
C GLU A 11 -1.09 -15.55 -13.13
N ASP A 12 -0.11 -15.77 -12.24
CA ASP A 12 -0.33 -16.18 -10.84
C ASP A 12 0.36 -15.34 -9.75
N ALA A 13 1.06 -14.24 -10.08
CA ALA A 13 1.85 -13.49 -9.08
C ALA A 13 1.03 -13.00 -7.84
N PRO A 14 -0.18 -12.42 -7.96
CA PRO A 14 -0.98 -12.01 -6.79
C PRO A 14 -1.56 -13.20 -6.00
N ARG A 15 -1.76 -14.35 -6.66
CA ARG A 15 -2.28 -15.56 -6.01
C ARG A 15 -1.21 -16.23 -5.14
N GLY A 16 0.04 -16.25 -5.60
CA GLY A 16 1.16 -16.80 -4.82
C GLY A 16 1.34 -16.09 -3.49
N LEU A 17 1.34 -14.76 -3.49
CA LEU A 17 1.55 -13.95 -2.28
C LEU A 17 0.50 -14.21 -1.19
N ARG A 18 -0.78 -14.25 -1.57
CA ARG A 18 -1.87 -14.53 -0.63
C ARG A 18 -1.80 -15.96 -0.06
N GLU A 19 -1.47 -16.95 -0.88
CA GLU A 19 -1.29 -18.33 -0.40
C GLU A 19 -0.10 -18.44 0.58
N SER A 20 1.03 -17.82 0.26
CA SER A 20 2.21 -17.78 1.14
C SER A 20 1.92 -17.04 2.45
N LEU A 21 1.21 -15.91 2.41
CA LEU A 21 0.73 -15.22 3.59
C LEU A 21 -0.09 -16.15 4.49
N LYS A 22 -1.08 -16.84 3.92
CA LYS A 22 -1.93 -17.77 4.68
C LYS A 22 -1.10 -18.90 5.29
N ARG A 23 -0.21 -19.50 4.51
CA ARG A 23 0.67 -20.59 4.95
C ARG A 23 1.56 -20.17 6.12
N VAL A 24 2.24 -19.02 6.02
CA VAL A 24 3.10 -18.50 7.08
C VAL A 24 2.30 -18.17 8.33
N ALA A 25 1.18 -17.44 8.20
CA ALA A 25 0.35 -17.07 9.33
C ALA A 25 -0.20 -18.30 10.08
N VAL A 26 -0.66 -19.33 9.37
CA VAL A 26 -1.12 -20.59 9.97
C VAL A 26 0.03 -21.30 10.68
N THR A 27 1.20 -21.40 10.02
CA THR A 27 2.38 -22.08 10.57
C THR A 27 2.86 -21.43 11.87
N LEU A 28 2.97 -20.09 11.90
CA LEU A 28 3.35 -19.35 13.11
C LEU A 28 2.32 -19.52 14.24
N LYS A 29 1.02 -19.50 13.89
CA LYS A 29 -0.08 -19.68 14.86
C LYS A 29 -0.09 -21.08 15.47
N GLU A 30 0.08 -22.13 14.67
CA GLU A 30 0.13 -23.52 15.14
C GLU A 30 1.33 -23.76 16.07
N ALA A 31 2.45 -23.07 15.84
CA ALA A 31 3.60 -23.10 16.72
C ALA A 31 3.47 -22.21 17.97
N GLY A 32 2.42 -21.39 18.08
CA GLY A 32 2.21 -20.46 19.19
C GLY A 32 3.27 -19.35 19.23
N ILE A 33 3.77 -18.93 18.08
CA ILE A 33 4.74 -17.83 17.97
C ILE A 33 3.96 -16.52 17.86
N PRO A 34 4.17 -15.52 18.74
CA PRO A 34 3.53 -14.22 18.63
C PRO A 34 4.02 -13.47 17.38
N PHE A 35 3.08 -12.94 16.59
CA PHE A 35 3.38 -12.13 15.41
C PHE A 35 2.27 -11.10 15.18
N ALA A 36 2.50 -10.19 14.23
CA ALA A 36 1.45 -9.41 13.59
C ALA A 36 1.71 -9.31 12.09
N LEU A 37 0.67 -9.40 11.27
CA LEU A 37 0.77 -9.08 9.84
C LEU A 37 1.11 -7.59 9.70
N GLY A 38 2.18 -7.29 8.97
CA GLY A 38 2.72 -5.96 8.77
C GLY A 38 2.60 -5.47 7.32
N GLY A 39 3.38 -4.42 7.03
CA GLY A 39 3.58 -3.90 5.68
C GLY A 39 2.31 -3.66 4.87
N SER A 40 2.40 -3.83 3.57
CA SER A 40 1.32 -3.49 2.63
C SER A 40 0.06 -4.36 2.83
N TYR A 41 0.22 -5.62 3.25
CA TYR A 41 -0.89 -6.52 3.59
C TYR A 41 -1.67 -6.10 4.84
N ALA A 42 -1.01 -5.50 5.84
CA ALA A 42 -1.72 -4.92 6.99
C ALA A 42 -2.58 -3.72 6.58
N CYS A 43 -2.08 -2.88 5.67
CA CYS A 43 -2.84 -1.77 5.10
C CYS A 43 -4.07 -2.28 4.34
N TRP A 44 -3.89 -3.29 3.47
CA TRP A 44 -4.97 -3.91 2.72
C TRP A 44 -6.06 -4.52 3.61
N ALA A 45 -5.65 -5.26 4.65
CA ALA A 45 -6.57 -5.81 5.64
C ALA A 45 -7.43 -4.72 6.31
N ARG A 46 -6.92 -3.49 6.41
CA ARG A 46 -7.58 -2.32 6.99
C ARG A 46 -8.30 -1.44 5.96
N GLY A 47 -8.44 -1.90 4.72
CA GLY A 47 -9.18 -1.23 3.64
C GLY A 47 -8.31 -0.42 2.68
N GLY A 48 -6.98 -0.55 2.78
CA GLY A 48 -6.03 0.03 1.83
C GLY A 48 -5.99 -0.71 0.48
N PRO A 49 -5.15 -0.23 -0.46
CA PRO A 49 -4.97 -0.87 -1.77
C PRO A 49 -4.38 -2.28 -1.63
N GLU A 50 -4.69 -3.14 -2.59
CA GLU A 50 -4.13 -4.50 -2.61
C GLU A 50 -2.62 -4.48 -2.91
N PRO A 51 -1.80 -5.23 -2.16
CA PRO A 51 -0.38 -5.29 -2.40
C PRO A 51 0.00 -6.19 -3.58
N VAL A 52 1.10 -5.84 -4.23
CA VAL A 52 1.69 -6.58 -5.36
C VAL A 52 3.10 -7.10 -5.08
N HIS A 53 3.64 -6.81 -3.89
CA HIS A 53 5.00 -7.15 -3.48
C HIS A 53 5.03 -8.25 -2.41
N ASP A 54 6.02 -8.23 -1.53
CA ASP A 54 6.29 -9.18 -0.45
C ASP A 54 5.22 -9.25 0.67
N VAL A 55 5.41 -10.23 1.54
CA VAL A 55 4.57 -10.46 2.72
C VAL A 55 5.37 -10.17 3.99
N ASP A 56 4.93 -9.20 4.77
CA ASP A 56 5.60 -8.78 6.00
C ASP A 56 4.93 -9.34 7.26
N PHE A 57 5.74 -9.92 8.16
CA PHE A 57 5.33 -10.26 9.51
C PHE A 57 6.23 -9.57 10.53
N MET A 58 5.62 -8.95 11.53
CA MET A 58 6.30 -8.34 12.67
C MET A 58 6.45 -9.38 13.80
N LEU A 59 7.67 -9.62 14.25
CA LEU A 59 8.00 -10.55 15.33
C LEU A 59 9.00 -9.92 16.28
N ARG A 60 9.02 -10.34 17.55
CA ARG A 60 10.14 -10.00 18.43
C ARG A 60 11.39 -10.71 17.94
N GLU A 61 12.54 -10.04 18.07
CA GLU A 61 13.84 -10.61 17.71
C GLU A 61 14.09 -11.97 18.37
N ASP A 62 13.78 -12.11 19.66
CA ASP A 62 13.95 -13.37 20.42
C ASP A 62 13.15 -14.55 19.84
N ASP A 63 12.06 -14.29 19.11
CA ASP A 63 11.21 -15.32 18.50
C ASP A 63 11.63 -15.68 17.06
N VAL A 64 12.44 -14.84 16.41
CA VAL A 64 12.84 -15.03 15.00
C VAL A 64 13.55 -16.37 14.77
N PRO A 65 14.54 -16.81 15.58
CA PRO A 65 15.19 -18.10 15.36
C PRO A 65 14.22 -19.29 15.36
N ARG A 66 13.24 -19.26 16.28
CA ARG A 66 12.19 -20.28 16.39
C ARG A 66 11.20 -20.20 15.22
N ALA A 67 10.85 -19.00 14.79
CA ALA A 67 9.99 -18.78 13.62
C ALA A 67 10.62 -19.36 12.35
N VAL A 68 11.90 -19.07 12.12
CA VAL A 68 12.68 -19.60 11.00
C VAL A 68 12.73 -21.12 11.03
N GLU A 69 13.00 -21.73 12.19
CA GLU A 69 13.02 -23.19 12.34
C GLU A 69 11.68 -23.83 11.97
N VAL A 70 10.57 -23.29 12.49
CA VAL A 70 9.22 -23.83 12.22
C VAL A 70 8.86 -23.64 10.75
N LEU A 71 9.14 -22.48 10.16
CA LEU A 71 8.87 -22.21 8.74
C LEU A 71 9.73 -23.09 7.83
N ALA A 72 10.98 -23.34 8.20
CA ALA A 72 11.85 -24.29 7.49
C ALA A 72 11.30 -25.72 7.55
N ASN A 73 10.83 -26.16 8.72
CA ASN A 73 10.17 -27.46 8.88
C ASN A 73 8.86 -27.57 8.10
N ALA A 74 8.18 -26.44 7.88
CA ALA A 74 7.01 -26.34 7.01
C ALA A 74 7.36 -26.29 5.51
N GLY A 75 8.65 -26.30 5.14
CA GLY A 75 9.13 -26.35 3.76
C GLY A 75 9.47 -24.99 3.13
N LEU A 76 9.48 -23.91 3.91
CA LEU A 76 9.99 -22.61 3.45
C LEU A 76 11.52 -22.62 3.50
N ARG A 77 12.17 -21.81 2.66
CA ARG A 77 13.64 -21.73 2.58
C ARG A 77 14.14 -20.47 3.30
N PRO A 78 14.82 -20.59 4.45
CA PRO A 78 15.47 -19.45 5.09
C PRO A 78 16.56 -18.84 4.21
N VAL A 79 16.78 -17.54 4.37
CA VAL A 79 17.85 -16.78 3.71
C VAL A 79 18.72 -16.15 4.78
N ASP A 80 20.03 -16.17 4.54
CA ASP A 80 20.99 -15.40 5.33
C ASP A 80 20.92 -13.94 4.87
N SER A 81 20.21 -13.13 5.64
CA SER A 81 19.97 -11.72 5.37
C SER A 81 21.12 -10.89 5.95
N PRO A 82 21.78 -10.02 5.16
CA PRO A 82 22.79 -9.11 5.71
C PRO A 82 22.17 -7.97 6.55
N GLU A 83 20.85 -7.90 6.61
CA GLU A 83 20.10 -6.87 7.32
C GLU A 83 19.94 -7.17 8.81
N ASP A 84 20.32 -6.23 9.68
CA ASP A 84 20.19 -6.38 11.15
C ASP A 84 18.76 -6.13 11.69
N TRP A 85 17.78 -5.93 10.81
CA TRP A 85 16.42 -5.51 11.16
C TRP A 85 15.30 -6.48 10.74
N LEU A 86 15.63 -7.45 9.89
CA LEU A 86 14.71 -8.49 9.46
C LEU A 86 15.43 -9.82 9.18
N THR A 87 14.65 -10.88 9.00
CA THR A 87 15.11 -12.14 8.41
C THR A 87 14.17 -12.53 7.28
N LYS A 88 14.71 -13.10 6.20
CA LYS A 88 13.95 -13.48 5.01
C LYS A 88 13.72 -14.99 4.95
N VAL A 89 12.53 -15.38 4.51
CA VAL A 89 12.24 -16.77 4.10
C VAL A 89 11.51 -16.78 2.76
N PHE A 90 11.73 -17.81 1.96
CA PHE A 90 11.02 -18.01 0.69
C PHE A 90 10.01 -19.13 0.77
N ASP A 91 8.80 -18.89 0.25
CA ASP A 91 7.82 -19.92 -0.08
C ASP A 91 7.75 -20.06 -1.61
N GLY A 92 8.46 -21.05 -2.16
CA GLY A 92 8.74 -21.10 -3.60
C GLY A 92 9.56 -19.88 -4.04
N GLU A 93 8.93 -19.01 -4.83
CA GLU A 93 9.48 -17.74 -5.33
C GLU A 93 8.98 -16.52 -4.53
N VAL A 94 8.03 -16.70 -3.60
CA VAL A 94 7.49 -15.61 -2.78
C VAL A 94 8.42 -15.31 -1.62
N LEU A 95 8.86 -14.06 -1.52
CA LEU A 95 9.63 -13.56 -0.39
C LEU A 95 8.69 -13.18 0.77
N VAL A 96 9.08 -13.58 1.98
CA VAL A 96 8.40 -13.26 3.22
C VAL A 96 9.41 -12.67 4.20
N ASP A 97 9.10 -11.48 4.70
CA ASP A 97 9.94 -10.73 5.61
C ASP A 97 9.48 -10.93 7.05
N LEU A 98 10.41 -11.37 7.91
CA LEU A 98 10.25 -11.49 9.35
C LEU A 98 10.94 -10.30 10.01
N ILE A 99 10.19 -9.22 10.19
CA ILE A 99 10.70 -7.92 10.63
C ILE A 99 10.73 -7.87 12.16
N HIS A 100 11.89 -7.53 12.73
CA HIS A 100 12.07 -7.41 14.18
C HIS A 100 12.57 -6.04 14.66
N HIS A 101 13.10 -5.19 13.76
CA HIS A 101 13.43 -3.79 14.06
C HIS A 101 12.92 -2.80 13.00
N PRO A 102 11.60 -2.66 12.78
CA PRO A 102 11.08 -1.69 11.83
C PRO A 102 11.54 -0.28 12.23
N VAL A 103 12.03 0.48 11.24
CA VAL A 103 12.55 1.86 11.44
C VAL A 103 13.53 1.99 12.62
N GLY A 104 14.35 0.96 12.85
CA GLY A 104 15.37 0.91 13.90
C GLY A 104 14.82 0.75 15.32
N ARG A 105 13.55 0.36 15.48
CA ARG A 105 12.90 0.15 16.79
C ARG A 105 12.48 -1.30 16.94
N ALA A 106 12.83 -1.93 18.05
CA ALA A 106 12.47 -3.33 18.29
C ALA A 106 10.95 -3.52 18.31
N VAL A 107 10.46 -4.59 17.66
CA VAL A 107 9.10 -5.07 17.85
C VAL A 107 8.98 -5.60 19.27
N THR A 108 8.10 -5.00 20.07
CA THR A 108 7.91 -5.38 21.47
C THR A 108 6.66 -6.23 21.66
N GLN A 109 6.53 -6.89 22.82
CA GLN A 109 5.27 -7.50 23.24
C GLN A 109 4.10 -6.50 23.16
N GLN A 110 4.33 -5.25 23.57
CA GLN A 110 3.29 -4.21 23.55
C GLN A 110 2.88 -3.84 22.11
N THR A 111 3.83 -3.84 21.17
CA THR A 111 3.54 -3.65 19.72
C THR A 111 2.61 -4.75 19.22
N LEU A 112 2.89 -6.01 19.57
CA LEU A 112 2.07 -7.15 19.16
C LEU A 112 0.69 -7.15 19.83
N GLU A 113 0.61 -6.80 21.12
CA GLU A 113 -0.65 -6.73 21.88
C GLU A 113 -1.65 -5.68 21.38
N ARG A 114 -1.17 -4.61 20.73
CA ARG A 114 -2.04 -3.60 20.09
C ARG A 114 -2.65 -4.07 18.77
N SER A 115 -2.13 -5.16 18.20
CA SER A 115 -2.62 -5.71 16.94
C SER A 115 -4.08 -6.15 17.05
N SER A 116 -4.81 -6.04 15.96
CA SER A 116 -6.23 -6.40 15.89
C SER A 116 -6.41 -7.76 15.21
N GLU A 117 -7.19 -8.66 15.82
CA GLU A 117 -7.58 -9.93 15.19
C GLU A 117 -8.54 -9.69 14.02
N MET A 118 -8.07 -9.87 12.79
CA MET A 118 -8.82 -9.59 11.55
C MET A 118 -8.86 -10.83 10.63
N SER A 119 -9.81 -10.86 9.71
CA SER A 119 -9.89 -11.90 8.68
C SER A 119 -9.19 -11.40 7.41
N VAL A 120 -8.06 -11.99 7.06
CA VAL A 120 -7.27 -11.66 5.87
C VAL A 120 -7.31 -12.86 4.94
N ASP A 121 -7.93 -12.70 3.77
CA ASP A 121 -8.13 -13.79 2.78
C ASP A 121 -8.68 -15.09 3.41
N SER A 122 -9.68 -14.96 4.29
CA SER A 122 -10.32 -16.04 5.07
C SER A 122 -9.51 -16.65 6.22
N VAL A 123 -8.32 -16.14 6.54
CA VAL A 123 -7.54 -16.55 7.71
C VAL A 123 -7.61 -15.48 8.79
N ARG A 124 -8.01 -15.89 10.01
CA ARG A 124 -7.97 -15.04 11.20
C ARG A 124 -6.54 -14.97 11.74
N MET A 125 -6.02 -13.75 11.85
CA MET A 125 -4.68 -13.46 12.35
C MET A 125 -4.58 -12.05 12.95
N PRO A 126 -3.57 -11.79 13.82
CA PRO A 126 -3.28 -10.45 14.31
C PRO A 126 -2.73 -9.57 13.18
N VAL A 127 -3.32 -8.39 12.98
CA VAL A 127 -2.89 -7.36 12.02
C VAL A 127 -2.38 -6.14 12.78
N LEU A 128 -1.21 -5.64 12.41
CA LEU A 128 -0.54 -4.50 13.06
C LEU A 128 -1.51 -3.32 13.24
N ASP A 129 -1.42 -2.63 14.38
CA ASP A 129 -2.24 -1.46 14.67
C ASP A 129 -2.08 -0.38 13.58
N ALA A 130 -3.16 0.31 13.24
CA ALA A 130 -3.15 1.30 12.17
C ALA A 130 -2.26 2.51 12.51
N THR A 131 -2.18 2.89 13.78
CA THR A 131 -1.34 3.99 14.26
C THR A 131 0.13 3.60 14.19
N ASP A 132 0.48 2.42 14.73
CA ASP A 132 1.85 1.88 14.64
C ASP A 132 2.29 1.73 13.18
N TRP A 133 1.37 1.27 12.31
CA TRP A 133 1.62 1.15 10.88
C TRP A 133 2.00 2.49 10.26
N PHE A 134 1.21 3.56 10.50
CA PHE A 134 1.57 4.90 9.98
C PHE A 134 2.83 5.49 10.60
N GLU A 135 3.09 5.24 11.89
CA GLU A 135 4.35 5.66 12.50
C GLU A 135 5.53 5.06 11.73
N MET A 136 5.52 3.75 11.48
CA MET A 136 6.57 3.05 10.75
C MET A 136 6.67 3.53 9.30
N THR A 137 5.55 3.60 8.58
CA THR A 137 5.54 4.03 7.18
C THR A 137 6.05 5.46 7.00
N LEU A 138 5.66 6.39 7.87
CA LEU A 138 6.11 7.78 7.76
C LEU A 138 7.55 7.99 8.23
N LEU A 139 8.04 7.17 9.18
CA LEU A 139 9.44 7.19 9.59
C LEU A 139 10.38 6.53 8.58
N ALA A 140 9.85 5.66 7.70
CA ALA A 140 10.61 5.06 6.61
C ALA A 140 10.84 6.00 5.42
N LEU A 141 10.16 7.15 5.37
CA LEU A 141 10.38 8.15 4.32
C LEU A 141 11.74 8.84 4.50
N GLU A 142 12.53 8.86 3.43
CA GLU A 142 13.85 9.49 3.38
C GLU A 142 14.12 10.19 2.04
N GLU A 143 15.27 10.85 1.90
CA GLU A 143 15.62 11.64 0.70
C GLU A 143 15.54 10.83 -0.60
N ARG A 144 15.91 9.54 -0.53
CA ARG A 144 15.89 8.63 -1.69
C ARG A 144 14.53 7.98 -1.92
N TYR A 145 13.71 7.93 -0.89
CA TYR A 145 12.44 7.20 -0.87
C TYR A 145 11.38 8.06 -0.16
N CYS A 146 10.80 9.01 -0.90
CA CYS A 146 9.71 9.86 -0.41
C CYS A 146 8.60 9.97 -1.47
N ASP A 147 7.75 8.93 -1.53
CA ASP A 147 6.61 8.90 -2.43
C ASP A 147 5.29 9.16 -1.69
N LEU A 148 4.81 10.42 -1.77
CA LEU A 148 3.52 10.79 -1.20
C LEU A 148 2.33 10.28 -2.03
N ALA A 149 2.52 9.94 -3.31
CA ALA A 149 1.46 9.37 -4.13
C ALA A 149 1.06 7.98 -3.62
N ARG A 150 1.99 7.22 -3.02
CA ARG A 150 1.69 5.96 -2.31
C ARG A 150 1.05 6.20 -0.94
N VAL A 151 1.55 7.17 -0.17
CA VAL A 151 1.10 7.40 1.22
C VAL A 151 -0.32 7.99 1.28
N ILE A 152 -0.69 8.91 0.39
CA ILE A 152 -1.98 9.62 0.45
C ILE A 152 -3.20 8.69 0.30
N PRO A 153 -3.25 7.73 -0.64
CA PRO A 153 -4.31 6.73 -0.71
C PRO A 153 -4.43 5.90 0.58
N MET A 154 -3.30 5.51 1.17
CA MET A 154 -3.28 4.75 2.42
C MET A 154 -3.88 5.58 3.57
N ILE A 155 -3.51 6.87 3.67
CA ILE A 155 -4.12 7.81 4.62
C ILE A 155 -5.64 7.85 4.42
N ARG A 156 -6.11 8.00 3.17
CA ARG A 156 -7.55 8.03 2.87
C ARG A 156 -8.25 6.77 3.35
N ALA A 157 -7.68 5.60 3.10
CA ALA A 157 -8.27 4.32 3.47
C ALA A 157 -8.39 4.13 4.99
N MET A 158 -7.35 4.50 5.73
CA MET A 158 -7.21 4.12 7.14
C MET A 158 -7.49 5.27 8.13
N ARG A 159 -7.74 6.50 7.68
CA ARG A 159 -7.81 7.72 8.54
C ARG A 159 -8.68 7.65 9.79
N GLU A 160 -9.76 6.87 9.79
CA GLU A 160 -10.67 6.76 10.94
C GLU A 160 -10.18 5.75 11.99
N GLN A 161 -9.14 4.96 11.67
CA GLN A 161 -8.56 3.93 12.53
C GLN A 161 -7.29 4.39 13.26
N VAL A 162 -6.83 5.62 13.00
CA VAL A 162 -5.49 6.10 13.36
C VAL A 162 -5.56 7.19 14.42
N ASP A 163 -4.75 7.07 15.48
CA ASP A 163 -4.49 8.18 16.39
C ASP A 163 -3.46 9.13 15.74
N TRP A 164 -3.98 10.10 14.99
CA TRP A 164 -3.15 11.09 14.30
C TRP A 164 -2.34 11.98 15.24
N ASP A 165 -2.78 12.18 16.50
CA ASP A 165 -2.01 12.94 17.47
C ASP A 165 -0.80 12.13 17.96
N GLN A 166 -0.95 10.82 18.12
CA GLN A 166 0.17 9.91 18.40
C GLN A 166 1.16 9.90 17.24
N VAL A 167 0.70 9.70 16.00
CA VAL A 167 1.58 9.72 14.81
C VAL A 167 2.40 11.01 14.77
N ARG A 168 1.75 12.17 14.92
CA ARG A 168 2.44 13.48 14.95
C ARG A 168 3.53 13.55 16.01
N ARG A 169 3.29 13.02 17.22
CA ARG A 169 4.30 12.99 18.30
C ARG A 169 5.45 12.06 17.97
N ALA A 170 5.14 10.86 17.49
CA ALA A 170 6.13 9.81 17.22
C ALA A 170 7.05 10.14 16.04
N THR A 171 6.56 10.92 15.07
CA THR A 171 7.28 11.28 13.85
C THR A 171 7.76 12.74 13.83
N ALA A 172 7.70 13.46 14.96
CA ALA A 172 7.97 14.90 15.05
C ALA A 172 9.36 15.33 14.57
N THR A 173 10.33 14.41 14.55
CA THR A 173 11.70 14.68 14.10
C THR A 173 11.92 14.42 12.61
N SER A 174 10.94 13.85 11.89
CA SER A 174 11.06 13.55 10.46
C SER A 174 10.45 14.68 9.62
N PRO A 175 11.25 15.43 8.83
CA PRO A 175 10.72 16.46 7.94
C PRO A 175 9.84 15.88 6.82
N PHE A 176 10.09 14.63 6.41
CA PHE A 176 9.27 13.93 5.41
C PHE A 176 7.89 13.57 5.97
N ALA A 177 7.84 13.06 7.21
CA ALA A 177 6.58 12.81 7.90
C ALA A 177 5.80 14.12 8.13
N GLU A 178 6.49 15.19 8.52
CA GLU A 178 5.88 16.53 8.65
C GLU A 178 5.23 16.98 7.33
N ALA A 179 5.94 16.85 6.21
CA ALA A 179 5.43 17.20 4.89
C ALA A 179 4.19 16.36 4.51
N ALA A 180 4.24 15.04 4.70
CA ALA A 180 3.11 14.14 4.42
C ALA A 180 1.86 14.52 5.25
N LEU A 181 2.04 14.74 6.55
CA LEU A 181 0.96 15.11 7.47
C LEU A 181 0.43 16.51 7.18
N LEU A 182 1.28 17.46 6.77
CA LEU A 182 0.87 18.80 6.36
C LEU A 182 -0.04 18.72 5.12
N VAL A 183 0.39 18.01 4.08
CA VAL A 183 -0.39 17.83 2.85
C VAL A 183 -1.72 17.14 3.16
N ALA A 184 -1.70 16.04 3.91
CA ALA A 184 -2.92 15.34 4.32
C ALA A 184 -3.90 16.23 5.10
N THR A 185 -3.38 17.09 5.98
CA THR A 185 -4.20 18.06 6.74
C THR A 185 -4.80 19.11 5.81
N ARG A 186 -4.01 19.68 4.88
CA ARG A 186 -4.47 20.71 3.93
C ARG A 186 -5.49 20.19 2.92
N LEU A 187 -5.42 18.90 2.61
CA LEU A 187 -6.40 18.17 1.80
C LEU A 187 -7.64 17.73 2.61
N ASN A 188 -7.72 18.05 3.90
CA ASN A 188 -8.79 17.64 4.82
C ASN A 188 -8.96 16.11 4.92
N LEU A 189 -7.86 15.37 4.81
CA LEU A 189 -7.85 13.91 4.98
C LEU A 189 -7.72 13.51 6.44
N ILE A 190 -7.04 14.34 7.24
CA ILE A 190 -6.81 14.11 8.66
C ILE A 190 -7.09 15.39 9.46
N PRO A 191 -7.43 15.29 10.76
CA PRO A 191 -7.65 16.45 11.60
C PRO A 191 -6.41 17.34 11.72
N ALA A 192 -6.64 18.65 11.78
CA ALA A 192 -5.58 19.60 12.14
C ALA A 192 -5.19 19.40 13.62
N ALA A 193 -3.89 19.57 13.91
CA ALA A 193 -3.38 19.47 15.28
C ALA A 193 -4.14 20.42 16.21
N GLY A 194 -4.63 19.89 17.34
CA GLY A 194 -5.31 20.68 18.38
C GLY A 194 -6.80 20.97 18.14
N ARG A 195 -7.42 20.46 17.07
CA ARG A 195 -8.89 20.50 16.95
C ARG A 195 -9.49 19.22 17.52
N ALA A 196 -9.72 19.22 18.83
CA ALA A 196 -10.60 18.22 19.43
C ALA A 196 -11.95 18.26 18.68
N VAL A 197 -12.42 17.09 18.24
CA VAL A 197 -13.75 16.95 17.65
C VAL A 197 -14.76 17.34 18.72
N SER A 198 -15.19 18.60 18.70
CA SER A 198 -16.32 19.04 19.49
C SER A 198 -17.54 18.42 18.84
N ALA A 199 -18.12 17.42 19.50
CA ALA A 199 -19.43 16.91 19.15
C ALA A 199 -20.44 18.05 19.35
N GLU A 200 -20.73 18.77 18.26
CA GLU A 200 -21.64 19.91 18.26
C GLU A 200 -22.99 19.44 17.71
N GLY A 201 -24.02 19.44 18.58
CA GLY A 201 -25.39 19.20 18.15
C GLY A 201 -26.39 18.66 19.17
N ALA A 202 -26.42 19.13 20.42
CA ALA A 202 -27.61 18.98 21.28
C ALA A 202 -28.12 20.39 21.64
N PRO A 203 -29.43 20.69 21.47
CA PRO A 203 -29.95 22.03 21.66
C PRO A 203 -30.02 22.39 23.16
N SER A 204 -29.40 23.52 23.49
CA SER A 204 -29.46 24.15 24.80
C SER A 204 -30.90 24.50 25.18
N THR A 205 -31.35 24.00 26.32
CA THR A 205 -32.53 24.55 27.01
C THR A 205 -32.03 25.51 28.09
N GLU A 206 -32.29 26.80 27.88
CA GLU A 206 -32.14 27.83 28.91
C GLU A 206 -33.34 27.79 29.87
N GLY A 207 -33.09 28.00 31.17
CA GLY A 207 -33.99 28.82 31.99
C GLY A 207 -34.33 28.35 33.41
N ALA A 208 -33.75 29.05 34.39
CA ALA A 208 -34.29 29.40 35.72
C ALA A 208 -33.90 28.51 36.95
N PRO A 209 -33.95 29.04 38.19
CA PRO A 209 -32.78 29.62 38.86
C PRO A 209 -32.39 28.92 40.18
N SER A 210 -31.15 29.16 40.61
CA SER A 210 -30.56 28.65 41.85
C SER A 210 -31.03 29.43 43.08
N ALA A 211 -31.53 28.70 44.10
CA ALA A 211 -31.71 29.16 45.47
C ALA A 211 -30.98 28.19 46.41
N GLY A 212 -30.38 28.74 47.46
CA GLY A 212 -29.27 28.14 48.21
C GLY A 212 -29.61 27.03 49.21
N GLY A 213 -28.56 26.45 49.78
CA GLY A 213 -28.64 25.53 50.90
C GLY A 213 -27.44 24.59 51.02
N THR A 214 -26.57 24.86 51.99
CA THR A 214 -25.40 24.06 52.44
C THR A 214 -25.70 22.59 52.77
N PRO A 215 -24.71 21.68 52.69
CA PRO A 215 -24.88 20.26 53.00
C PRO A 215 -24.51 19.92 54.46
N THR A 216 -25.30 19.08 55.11
CA THR A 216 -24.89 18.33 56.30
C THR A 216 -25.39 16.90 56.19
N GLY A 217 -24.48 15.95 56.48
CA GLY A 217 -24.58 14.56 56.08
C GLY A 217 -25.51 13.67 56.90
N SER A 218 -25.64 12.42 56.44
CA SER A 218 -25.45 11.18 57.21
C SER A 218 -25.86 9.96 56.36
N ARG A 219 -24.99 8.95 56.31
CA ARG A 219 -25.28 7.55 55.94
C ARG A 219 -25.95 6.83 57.13
N PRO A 220 -26.31 5.52 57.09
CA PRO A 220 -26.64 4.60 55.99
C PRO A 220 -27.97 3.84 56.22
N HIS A 221 -28.50 3.12 55.23
CA HIS A 221 -29.19 1.81 55.40
C HIS A 221 -29.40 1.18 54.00
N GLY A 222 -28.92 -0.05 53.78
CA GLY A 222 -29.36 -0.89 52.66
C GLY A 222 -30.46 -1.87 53.12
N PRO A 223 -30.76 -2.94 52.36
CA PRO A 223 -30.81 -3.09 50.90
C PRO A 223 -32.27 -3.33 50.45
N LEU A 224 -32.59 -3.12 49.16
CA LEU A 224 -33.81 -3.69 48.57
C LEU A 224 -33.67 -3.90 47.05
N VAL A 225 -33.82 -5.16 46.65
CA VAL A 225 -34.04 -5.64 45.28
C VAL A 225 -35.54 -5.54 45.00
N PRO A 226 -35.97 -5.15 43.79
CA PRO A 226 -36.67 -6.09 42.90
C PRO A 226 -36.25 -5.89 41.42
N ALA A 227 -35.88 -6.95 40.69
CA ALA A 227 -36.74 -7.86 39.92
C ALA A 227 -37.27 -7.30 38.58
N GLY A 228 -36.75 -7.85 37.48
CA GLY A 228 -37.55 -8.45 36.40
C GLY A 228 -38.10 -7.58 35.27
N GLY A 229 -37.71 -7.94 34.03
CA GLY A 229 -38.41 -7.65 32.78
C GLY A 229 -37.71 -6.61 31.90
N ALA A 230 -37.56 -6.76 30.58
CA ALA A 230 -38.00 -7.79 29.65
C ALA A 230 -37.11 -7.72 28.40
N VAL A 231 -36.89 -8.88 27.79
CA VAL A 231 -36.21 -9.05 26.50
C VAL A 231 -37.22 -8.77 25.37
N PRO A 232 -36.91 -7.97 24.35
CA PRO A 232 -37.67 -8.02 23.11
C PRO A 232 -37.03 -9.03 22.14
N ALA A 233 -37.89 -9.92 21.66
CA ALA A 233 -37.61 -10.98 20.72
C ALA A 233 -37.42 -10.47 19.27
N GLY A 234 -36.56 -11.17 18.53
CA GLY A 234 -36.77 -11.62 17.14
C GLY A 234 -37.17 -10.59 16.09
N GLY A 235 -36.18 -10.11 15.33
CA GLY A 235 -36.37 -9.54 13.99
C GLY A 235 -35.70 -10.45 12.94
N ALA A 236 -36.48 -10.82 11.92
CA ALA A 236 -36.23 -11.91 10.99
C ALA A 236 -35.08 -11.69 9.98
N VAL A 237 -34.44 -12.81 9.62
CA VAL A 237 -33.49 -12.95 8.51
C VAL A 237 -34.28 -13.08 7.20
N PRO A 238 -34.02 -12.29 6.15
CA PRO A 238 -34.53 -12.60 4.82
C PRO A 238 -33.58 -13.56 4.09
N ALA A 239 -34.15 -14.65 3.60
CA ALA A 239 -33.51 -15.66 2.76
C ALA A 239 -33.44 -15.23 1.30
N GLY A 240 -32.35 -15.63 0.63
CA GLY A 240 -32.33 -16.12 -0.75
C GLY A 240 -32.79 -15.20 -1.88
N GLY A 241 -31.85 -14.46 -2.48
CA GLY A 241 -31.98 -13.92 -3.83
C GLY A 241 -31.34 -14.85 -4.86
N ALA A 242 -32.13 -15.32 -5.82
CA ALA A 242 -31.76 -16.27 -6.85
C ALA A 242 -30.84 -15.68 -7.94
N VAL A 243 -29.94 -16.51 -8.43
CA VAL A 243 -29.03 -16.26 -9.56
C VAL A 243 -29.80 -16.42 -10.88
N PRO A 244 -29.79 -15.45 -11.81
CA PRO A 244 -30.24 -15.71 -13.18
C PRO A 244 -29.11 -16.29 -14.03
N ALA A 245 -29.44 -17.38 -14.72
CA ALA A 245 -28.60 -18.08 -15.67
C ALA A 245 -28.55 -17.37 -17.04
N GLY A 246 -27.39 -17.46 -17.70
CA GLY A 246 -27.23 -17.67 -19.15
C GLY A 246 -27.82 -16.65 -20.12
N GLY A 247 -26.98 -15.76 -20.63
CA GLY A 247 -27.21 -15.01 -21.88
C GLY A 247 -26.12 -15.33 -22.90
N ALA A 248 -26.54 -15.81 -24.07
CA ALA A 248 -25.69 -16.35 -25.13
C ALA A 248 -24.90 -15.29 -25.93
N VAL A 249 -23.72 -15.71 -26.40
CA VAL A 249 -22.83 -14.99 -27.31
C VAL A 249 -23.33 -15.12 -28.75
N PRO A 250 -23.42 -14.04 -29.57
CA PRO A 250 -23.46 -14.17 -31.01
C PRO A 250 -22.05 -14.02 -31.61
N ALA A 251 -21.74 -14.95 -32.51
CA ALA A 251 -20.52 -15.00 -33.31
C ALA A 251 -20.61 -14.11 -34.56
N GLY A 252 -19.46 -13.58 -34.98
CA GLY A 252 -19.07 -13.47 -36.40
C GLY A 252 -19.42 -12.17 -37.13
N GLY A 253 -18.38 -11.47 -37.58
CA GLY A 253 -18.47 -10.44 -38.62
C GLY A 253 -17.07 -9.96 -39.02
N ALA A 254 -16.63 -10.34 -40.22
CA ALA A 254 -15.29 -10.12 -40.75
C ALA A 254 -15.04 -8.68 -41.28
N VAL A 255 -13.75 -8.36 -41.35
CA VAL A 255 -13.07 -7.15 -41.86
C VAL A 255 -13.47 -6.78 -43.30
N PRO A 256 -13.24 -5.52 -43.73
CA PRO A 256 -12.22 -5.35 -44.76
C PRO A 256 -11.23 -4.18 -44.52
N ALA A 257 -10.04 -4.36 -45.10
CA ALA A 257 -8.90 -3.45 -45.10
C ALA A 257 -9.03 -2.33 -46.15
N GLY A 258 -8.36 -1.19 -45.92
CA GLY A 258 -8.12 -0.19 -46.97
C GLY A 258 -7.58 1.17 -46.54
N ALA A 259 -6.24 1.29 -46.55
CA ALA A 259 -5.41 2.43 -47.00
C ALA A 259 -5.34 3.80 -46.26
N ALA A 260 -4.08 4.14 -45.93
CA ALA A 260 -3.34 5.39 -46.17
C ALA A 260 -3.51 6.64 -45.27
N GLU A 261 -2.42 6.89 -44.51
CA GLU A 261 -1.61 8.14 -44.49
C GLU A 261 -2.23 9.46 -43.98
N GLN A 262 -1.77 9.95 -42.81
CA GLN A 262 -0.94 11.17 -42.66
C GLN A 262 -0.88 11.67 -41.20
N ALA A 263 0.30 12.20 -40.86
CA ALA A 263 0.68 12.74 -39.56
C ALA A 263 -0.10 14.00 -39.15
N GLY A 264 -0.28 14.20 -37.84
CA GLY A 264 -0.64 15.50 -37.28
C GLY A 264 -1.29 15.47 -35.89
N THR A 265 -0.48 15.78 -34.87
CA THR A 265 -0.88 16.53 -33.64
C THR A 265 -2.06 15.98 -32.81
N ALA A 266 -1.78 15.20 -31.76
CA ALA A 266 -2.76 14.86 -30.75
C ALA A 266 -2.70 15.85 -29.57
N LYS A 267 -3.73 16.71 -29.46
CA LYS A 267 -4.06 17.47 -28.25
C LYS A 267 -5.50 17.11 -27.87
N ARG A 268 -5.67 16.59 -26.65
CA ARG A 268 -6.89 16.53 -25.80
C ARG A 268 -8.18 16.04 -26.43
N ILE A 269 -8.67 14.90 -25.93
CA ILE A 269 -10.08 14.74 -25.55
C ILE A 269 -10.15 13.92 -24.25
N ALA A 270 -10.15 14.63 -23.11
CA ALA A 270 -10.93 14.22 -21.96
C ALA A 270 -12.31 14.88 -22.10
N ASP A 271 -13.35 14.20 -21.60
CA ASP A 271 -14.76 14.57 -21.50
C ASP A 271 -15.71 14.07 -22.62
N THR A 272 -16.39 12.95 -22.35
CA THR A 272 -17.87 12.89 -22.25
C THR A 272 -18.30 11.57 -21.59
N ALA A 273 -19.14 11.69 -20.56
CA ALA A 273 -19.63 10.64 -19.67
C ALA A 273 -20.59 9.62 -20.32
N GLY A 274 -20.60 8.39 -19.77
CA GLY A 274 -21.65 7.39 -19.98
C GLY A 274 -21.40 6.12 -19.17
N TYR A 275 -22.31 5.82 -18.23
CA TYR A 275 -22.30 4.65 -17.34
C TYR A 275 -21.92 3.32 -18.05
N GLY A 276 -20.91 2.62 -17.51
CA GLY A 276 -20.70 1.19 -17.75
C GLY A 276 -19.40 0.81 -18.49
N ALA A 277 -18.25 0.95 -17.84
CA ALA A 277 -17.05 0.19 -18.19
C ALA A 277 -16.27 -0.12 -16.89
N LEU A 278 -16.03 -1.40 -16.65
CA LEU A 278 -15.36 -1.91 -15.46
C LEU A 278 -13.87 -1.57 -15.48
N ASN A 279 -13.31 -1.25 -14.30
CA ASN A 279 -11.91 -0.98 -13.93
C ASN A 279 -10.83 -1.56 -14.86
N LEU A 280 -10.35 -0.74 -15.80
CA LEU A 280 -9.12 -0.99 -16.56
C LEU A 280 -8.05 0.09 -16.29
N THR A 281 -8.42 1.28 -15.80
CA THR A 281 -7.49 2.40 -15.62
C THR A 281 -6.61 2.28 -14.38
N GLU A 282 -7.16 1.81 -13.26
CA GLU A 282 -6.40 1.72 -11.99
C GLU A 282 -5.30 0.64 -12.06
N ALA A 283 -5.59 -0.51 -12.67
CA ALA A 283 -4.59 -1.58 -12.85
C ALA A 283 -3.43 -1.15 -13.77
N ASP A 284 -3.73 -0.37 -14.81
CA ASP A 284 -2.72 0.17 -15.72
C ASP A 284 -1.89 1.29 -15.06
N GLU A 285 -2.51 2.14 -14.22
CA GLU A 285 -1.81 3.12 -13.39
C GLU A 285 -0.86 2.46 -12.37
N TYR A 286 -1.30 1.38 -11.72
CA TYR A 286 -0.45 0.59 -10.83
C TYR A 286 0.71 -0.07 -11.58
N LEU A 287 0.44 -0.66 -12.74
CA LEU A 287 1.47 -1.28 -13.58
C LEU A 287 2.48 -0.24 -14.09
N ALA A 288 2.02 0.97 -14.43
CA ALA A 288 2.89 2.07 -14.81
C ALA A 288 3.84 2.45 -13.66
N GLY A 289 3.34 2.49 -12.42
CA GLY A 289 4.14 2.72 -11.21
C GLY A 289 5.22 1.65 -10.99
N ASP A 290 4.84 0.36 -11.06
CA ASP A 290 5.80 -0.76 -10.89
C ASP A 290 6.90 -0.73 -11.97
N LEU A 291 6.55 -0.41 -13.22
CA LEU A 291 7.52 -0.30 -14.31
C LEU A 291 8.42 0.93 -14.15
N HIS A 292 7.88 2.06 -13.66
CA HIS A 292 8.66 3.24 -13.34
C HIS A 292 9.69 2.94 -12.25
N GLU A 293 9.28 2.31 -11.15
CA GLU A 293 10.16 1.90 -10.04
C GLU A 293 11.26 0.95 -10.55
N ARG A 294 10.89 -0.06 -11.34
CA ARG A 294 11.85 -1.00 -11.91
C ARG A 294 12.87 -0.34 -12.83
N LEU A 295 12.47 0.67 -13.61
CA LEU A 295 13.40 1.45 -14.44
C LEU A 295 14.31 2.34 -13.57
N ALA A 296 13.81 2.87 -12.46
CA ALA A 296 14.60 3.67 -11.53
C ALA A 296 15.63 2.83 -10.75
N GLU A 297 15.32 1.57 -10.45
CA GLU A 297 16.20 0.69 -9.66
C GLU A 297 17.13 -0.18 -10.50
N ASP A 298 16.80 -0.46 -11.77
CA ASP A 298 17.66 -1.27 -12.63
C ASP A 298 19.01 -0.56 -12.89
N PRO A 299 20.16 -1.15 -12.53
CA PRO A 299 21.48 -0.52 -12.69
C PRO A 299 21.82 -0.11 -14.13
N ARG A 300 21.16 -0.70 -15.13
CA ARG A 300 21.35 -0.37 -16.56
C ARG A 300 20.62 0.91 -16.96
N VAL A 301 19.59 1.32 -16.23
CA VAL A 301 18.80 2.54 -16.49
C VAL A 301 19.10 3.56 -15.40
N ALA A 302 18.65 3.32 -14.15
CA ALA A 302 18.89 4.15 -12.97
C ALA A 302 18.52 5.64 -13.15
N GLU A 303 17.35 5.92 -13.72
CA GLU A 303 16.86 7.27 -14.02
C GLU A 303 15.43 7.48 -13.47
N LEU A 304 15.26 8.49 -12.61
CA LEU A 304 13.99 8.85 -11.98
C LEU A 304 13.10 9.75 -12.87
N GLY A 305 13.66 10.28 -13.97
CA GLY A 305 12.99 11.23 -14.87
C GLY A 305 12.23 10.58 -16.03
N LEU A 306 12.03 9.26 -15.99
CA LEU A 306 11.30 8.52 -17.02
C LEU A 306 9.83 8.41 -16.65
N GLU A 307 8.93 8.89 -17.49
CA GLU A 307 7.49 8.73 -17.31
C GLU A 307 7.03 7.46 -18.04
N VAL A 308 6.26 6.62 -17.35
CA VAL A 308 5.71 5.38 -17.91
C VAL A 308 4.20 5.51 -17.95
N VAL A 309 3.62 5.21 -19.12
CA VAL A 309 2.17 5.14 -19.31
C VAL A 309 1.84 3.76 -19.85
N VAL A 310 0.84 3.13 -19.26
CA VAL A 310 0.32 1.84 -19.71
C VAL A 310 -1.11 2.05 -20.21
N ASP A 311 -1.38 1.52 -21.41
CA ASP A 311 -2.73 1.44 -21.97
C ASP A 311 -2.91 0.02 -22.54
N GLY A 312 -3.50 -0.85 -21.72
CA GLY A 312 -3.69 -2.25 -22.06
C GLY A 312 -2.39 -2.94 -22.50
N GLN A 313 -2.25 -3.27 -23.78
CA GLN A 313 -1.09 -4.00 -24.32
C GLN A 313 0.10 -3.10 -24.71
N GLN A 314 -0.05 -1.79 -24.59
CA GLN A 314 1.00 -0.84 -24.97
C GLN A 314 1.60 -0.17 -23.73
N ILE A 315 2.93 -0.08 -23.73
CA ILE A 315 3.72 0.62 -22.73
C ILE A 315 4.42 1.75 -23.47
N LEU A 316 4.14 2.99 -23.10
CA LEU A 316 4.83 4.17 -23.57
C LEU A 316 5.78 4.64 -22.48
N VAL A 317 7.05 4.84 -22.84
CA VAL A 317 8.03 5.44 -21.93
C VAL A 317 8.62 6.68 -22.56
N GLU A 318 8.48 7.80 -21.85
CA GLU A 318 8.97 9.12 -22.22
C GLU A 318 10.00 9.60 -21.19
N GLY A 319 10.82 10.58 -21.58
CA GLY A 319 11.79 11.21 -20.68
C GLY A 319 13.17 11.37 -21.31
N GLU A 320 14.14 11.69 -20.46
CA GLU A 320 15.52 11.93 -20.85
C GLU A 320 16.47 11.00 -20.11
N VAL A 321 17.46 10.47 -20.83
CA VAL A 321 18.55 9.67 -20.25
C VAL A 321 19.91 10.25 -20.63
N ALA A 322 20.91 10.03 -19.78
CA ALA A 322 22.25 10.58 -20.02
C ALA A 322 23.00 9.95 -21.21
N THR A 323 22.64 8.73 -21.65
CA THR A 323 23.39 7.99 -22.68
C THR A 323 22.48 7.12 -23.55
N ASP A 324 22.91 6.85 -24.79
CA ASP A 324 22.20 5.93 -25.70
C ASP A 324 22.22 4.47 -25.17
N ALA A 325 23.20 4.10 -24.34
CA ALA A 325 23.23 2.80 -23.69
C ALA A 325 22.07 2.63 -22.70
N ARG A 326 21.82 3.65 -21.86
CA ARG A 326 20.66 3.69 -20.95
C ARG A 326 19.34 3.69 -21.72
N ARG A 327 19.26 4.48 -22.80
CA ARG A 327 18.06 4.52 -23.67
C ARG A 327 17.69 3.14 -24.20
N ARG A 328 18.68 2.37 -24.66
CA ARG A 328 18.46 0.99 -25.15
C ARG A 328 18.08 0.04 -24.02
N ALA A 329 18.72 0.18 -22.86
CA ALA A 329 18.41 -0.62 -21.68
C ALA A 329 16.95 -0.47 -21.20
N VAL A 330 16.32 0.71 -21.37
CA VAL A 330 14.90 0.91 -21.02
C VAL A 330 14.00 -0.11 -21.72
N ALA A 331 14.18 -0.33 -23.03
CA ALA A 331 13.37 -1.30 -23.77
C ALA A 331 13.62 -2.74 -23.30
N ASP A 332 14.87 -3.08 -22.99
CA ASP A 332 15.25 -4.41 -22.51
C ASP A 332 14.65 -4.70 -21.13
N VAL A 333 14.75 -3.74 -20.20
CA VAL A 333 14.19 -3.85 -18.84
C VAL A 333 12.67 -4.04 -18.87
N LEU A 334 11.98 -3.28 -19.72
CA LEU A 334 10.52 -3.39 -19.86
C LEU A 334 10.10 -4.70 -20.53
N ALA A 335 10.84 -5.16 -21.54
CA ALA A 335 10.59 -6.43 -22.21
C ALA A 335 10.85 -7.64 -21.29
N GLU A 336 11.85 -7.55 -20.41
CA GLU A 336 12.12 -8.54 -19.35
C GLU A 336 11.02 -8.53 -18.28
N ALA A 337 10.53 -7.36 -17.90
CA ALA A 337 9.47 -7.22 -16.89
C ALA A 337 8.11 -7.74 -17.40
N LEU A 338 7.78 -7.48 -18.67
CA LEU A 338 6.49 -7.83 -19.27
C LEU A 338 6.67 -8.44 -20.67
N PRO A 339 7.08 -9.71 -20.75
CA PRO A 339 7.28 -10.38 -22.03
C PRO A 339 5.96 -10.44 -22.82
N GLY A 340 5.95 -9.91 -24.04
CA GLY A 340 4.82 -9.98 -24.97
C GLY A 340 3.97 -8.71 -25.09
N ARG A 341 4.27 -7.65 -24.32
CA ARG A 341 3.64 -6.31 -24.53
C ARG A 341 4.44 -5.45 -25.50
N LEU A 342 3.74 -4.53 -26.16
CA LEU A 342 4.35 -3.61 -27.13
C LEU A 342 4.94 -2.41 -26.38
N VAL A 343 6.27 -2.23 -26.47
CA VAL A 343 6.98 -1.12 -25.85
C VAL A 343 7.25 -0.03 -26.90
N SER A 344 6.71 1.16 -26.68
CA SER A 344 7.08 2.40 -27.39
C SER A 344 8.06 3.17 -26.52
N ASN A 345 9.33 3.19 -26.94
CA ASN A 345 10.39 3.92 -26.24
C ASN A 345 10.64 5.26 -26.94
N GLU A 346 10.04 6.32 -26.41
CA GLU A 346 10.18 7.70 -26.87
C GLU A 346 11.22 8.48 -26.05
N VAL A 347 12.03 7.78 -25.27
CA VAL A 347 13.10 8.38 -24.46
C VAL A 347 14.14 9.03 -25.37
N THR A 348 14.49 10.26 -25.03
CA THR A 348 15.51 11.06 -25.70
C THR A 348 16.81 11.09 -24.89
N ILE A 349 17.92 11.43 -25.54
CA ILE A 349 19.22 11.53 -24.87
C ILE A 349 19.44 13.00 -24.54
N ALA A 350 19.71 13.30 -23.26
CA ALA A 350 20.05 14.65 -22.83
C ALA A 350 21.34 15.10 -23.54
N ASP A 351 21.24 16.14 -24.37
CA ASP A 351 22.39 16.71 -25.06
C ASP A 351 23.21 17.56 -24.08
N ARG A 352 24.21 16.96 -23.43
CA ARG A 352 25.24 17.72 -22.75
C ARG A 352 26.11 18.41 -23.80
N GLY A 353 25.70 19.60 -24.22
CA GLY A 353 26.59 20.55 -24.85
C GLY A 353 27.84 20.71 -23.99
N MET A 354 28.99 20.29 -24.52
CA MET A 354 30.29 20.49 -23.87
C MET A 354 30.48 21.98 -23.59
N PRO A 355 30.77 22.42 -22.36
CA PRO A 355 31.25 23.78 -22.15
C PRO A 355 32.56 23.92 -22.92
N THR A 356 32.55 24.77 -23.93
CA THR A 356 33.77 25.13 -24.66
C THR A 356 34.74 25.74 -23.65
N GLU A 357 35.96 25.17 -23.53
CA GLU A 357 37.04 25.75 -22.74
C GLU A 357 37.31 27.19 -23.22
N ALA A 358 36.72 28.17 -22.51
CA ALA A 358 37.23 29.52 -22.49
C ALA A 358 38.18 29.61 -21.27
N PRO A 359 39.43 30.07 -21.45
CA PRO A 359 40.34 30.21 -20.31
C PRO A 359 39.77 31.23 -19.32
N PRO A 360 40.02 31.06 -18.01
CA PRO A 360 39.45 31.93 -16.98
C PRO A 360 39.95 33.37 -17.15
N ASN A 361 39.02 34.32 -17.31
CA ASN A 361 39.31 35.73 -17.12
C ASN A 361 39.67 35.96 -15.65
N VAL A 362 40.97 36.16 -15.39
CA VAL A 362 41.46 36.69 -14.12
C VAL A 362 41.19 38.18 -14.14
N GLU A 363 40.12 38.62 -13.47
CA GLU A 363 39.94 40.03 -13.11
C GLU A 363 40.63 40.29 -11.76
N THR A 364 41.74 41.01 -11.82
CA THR A 364 42.40 41.56 -10.63
C THR A 364 41.54 42.67 -10.05
N ILE A 365 40.97 42.45 -8.87
CA ILE A 365 40.37 43.51 -8.06
C ILE A 365 41.51 44.16 -7.25
N SER A 366 41.68 45.48 -7.41
CA SER A 366 42.70 46.31 -6.75
C SER A 366 42.51 46.47 -5.25
#